data_AF-A0A7J0D8M5-F1
#
_entry.id   AF-A0A7J0D8M5-F1
#
_cell.length_a   1.000
_cell.length_b   1.000
_cell.length_c   1.000
_cell.angle_alpha   90.00
_cell.angle_beta   90.00
_cell.angle_gamma   90.00
#
_symmetry.space_group_name_H-M   'P 1'
#
loop_
_entity.id
_entity.type
_entity.pdbx_description
1 polymer ?
#
loop_
_entity_poly.entity_id
_entity_poly.type
_entity_poly.pdbx_seq_one_letter_code
_entity_poly.pdbx_strand_id
1 'polypeptide(L)'
;MLVGALVYGIRYTIPEYACTLLVAGGISTFALSKTSSKTISKLAHPNTPLGYGLCFLNLAFDGFTNATQDSITARYPKTSAWDIMLGMNLWGTIYHTAFMFGWAGAGGYEAVKFCNQHPKAAWDIFLYCLCSAVGQNFIFLTISRFGSLTNTTITTTHKFVSIVVSSLLSGNPLSRKQWGSVIMVFSGLSYQIYLKWRKLRRKQKKRKPM
;
A
#
# COMPACT_ATOMS: atom_id res chain seq x y z
N MET A 1 -10.10 3.80 -2.77
CA MET A 1 -11.11 4.87 -3.02
C MET A 1 -12.49 4.31 -3.33
N LEU A 2 -12.64 3.43 -4.32
CA LEU A 2 -13.94 2.83 -4.67
C LEU A 2 -14.60 2.10 -3.49
N VAL A 3 -13.87 1.24 -2.78
CA VAL A 3 -14.40 0.54 -1.59
C VAL A 3 -14.85 1.51 -0.50
N GLY A 4 -14.07 2.55 -0.21
CA GLY A 4 -14.45 3.58 0.76
C GLY A 4 -15.68 4.42 0.33
N ALA A 5 -15.88 4.60 -0.98
CA ALA A 5 -17.04 5.31 -1.51
C ALA A 5 -18.32 4.45 -1.48
N LEU A 6 -18.20 3.18 -1.87
CA LEU A 6 -19.32 2.24 -1.98
C LEU A 6 -19.74 1.65 -0.62
N VAL A 7 -18.78 1.27 0.22
CA VAL A 7 -19.04 0.57 1.49
C VAL A 7 -19.27 1.55 2.65
N TYR A 8 -18.52 2.65 2.68
CA TYR A 8 -18.51 3.59 3.82
C TYR A 8 -19.09 4.98 3.48
N GLY A 9 -19.59 5.17 2.26
CA GLY A 9 -20.23 6.42 1.83
C GLY A 9 -19.30 7.63 1.80
N ILE A 10 -17.97 7.43 1.76
CA ILE A 10 -17.01 8.53 1.74
C ILE A 10 -17.08 9.23 0.39
N ARG A 11 -17.55 10.47 0.38
CA ARG A 11 -17.64 11.29 -0.84
C ARG A 11 -16.27 11.84 -1.21
N TYR A 12 -15.65 11.23 -2.22
CA TYR A 12 -14.48 11.80 -2.89
C TYR A 12 -14.92 12.79 -3.98
N THR A 13 -14.13 13.85 -4.14
CA THR A 13 -14.37 14.85 -5.18
C THR A 13 -13.89 14.33 -6.54
N ILE A 14 -14.59 14.67 -7.63
CA ILE A 14 -14.22 14.32 -9.02
C ILE A 14 -12.71 14.49 -9.31
N PRO A 15 -12.06 15.61 -8.93
CA PRO A 15 -10.63 15.76 -9.17
C PRO A 15 -9.74 14.76 -8.41
N GLU A 16 -10.16 14.19 -7.28
CA GLU A 16 -9.40 13.14 -6.58
C GLU A 16 -9.45 11.81 -7.32
N TYR A 17 -10.59 11.48 -7.96
CA TYR A 17 -10.69 10.32 -8.84
C TYR A 17 -9.81 10.49 -10.07
N ALA A 18 -9.84 11.66 -10.70
CA ALA A 18 -9.00 11.97 -11.84
C ALA A 18 -7.50 11.86 -11.51
N CYS A 19 -7.05 12.42 -10.36
CA CYS A 19 -5.67 12.27 -9.90
C CYS A 19 -5.27 10.80 -9.76
N THR A 20 -6.14 10.00 -9.13
CA THR A 20 -5.83 8.60 -8.84
C THR A 20 -5.78 7.76 -10.11
N LEU A 21 -6.65 8.03 -11.08
CA LEU A 21 -6.60 7.40 -12.40
C LEU A 21 -5.35 7.83 -13.17
N LEU A 22 -4.94 9.10 -13.10
CA LEU A 22 -3.69 9.57 -13.72
C LEU A 22 -2.47 8.87 -13.12
N VAL A 23 -2.41 8.74 -11.79
CA VAL A 23 -1.32 8.04 -11.11
C VAL A 23 -1.32 6.55 -11.46
N ALA A 24 -2.47 5.88 -11.38
CA ALA A 24 -2.60 4.46 -11.72
C ALA A 24 -2.24 4.18 -13.19
N GLY A 25 -2.73 5.02 -14.11
CA GLY A 25 -2.41 4.95 -15.53
C GLY A 25 -0.92 5.15 -15.78
N GLY A 26 -0.33 6.21 -15.20
CA GLY A 26 1.09 6.49 -15.34
C GLY A 26 2.00 5.38 -14.82
N ILE A 27 1.70 4.82 -13.64
CA ILE A 27 2.44 3.67 -13.09
C ILE A 27 2.29 2.44 -14.00
N SER A 28 1.09 2.18 -14.51
CA SER A 28 0.83 1.05 -15.42
C SER A 28 1.60 1.20 -16.73
N THR A 29 1.58 2.38 -17.35
CA THR A 29 2.34 2.67 -18.57
C THR A 29 3.85 2.55 -18.33
N PHE A 30 4.34 3.00 -17.17
CA PHE A 30 5.76 2.85 -16.79
C PHE A 30 6.16 1.37 -16.68
N ALA A 31 5.34 0.56 -15.99
CA ALA A 31 5.58 -0.87 -15.80
C ALA A 31 5.53 -1.66 -17.13
N LEU A 32 4.52 -1.39 -17.96
CA LEU A 32 4.40 -2.00 -19.29
C LEU A 32 5.56 -1.61 -20.21
N SER A 33 6.03 -0.37 -20.14
CA SER A 33 7.16 0.10 -20.96
C SER A 33 8.50 -0.48 -20.54
N LYS A 34 8.65 -0.93 -19.28
CA LYS A 34 9.87 -1.59 -18.78
C LYS A 34 9.86 -3.11 -19.01
N THR A 35 8.70 -3.70 -19.24
CA THR A 35 8.57 -5.16 -19.31
C THR A 35 9.05 -5.67 -20.68
N SER A 36 10.19 -6.38 -20.68
CA SER A 36 10.73 -7.03 -21.88
C SER A 36 9.78 -8.12 -22.38
N SER A 37 9.66 -8.30 -23.70
CA SER A 37 8.86 -9.35 -24.34
C SER A 37 9.16 -10.76 -23.78
N LYS A 38 10.40 -10.99 -23.33
CA LYS A 38 10.85 -12.24 -22.69
C LYS A 38 10.26 -12.46 -21.28
N THR A 39 9.96 -11.38 -20.54
CA THR A 39 9.30 -11.42 -19.23
C THR A 39 7.80 -11.62 -19.37
N ILE A 40 7.16 -11.02 -20.38
CA ILE A 40 5.73 -11.24 -20.69
C ILE A 40 5.48 -12.70 -21.07
N SER A 41 6.35 -13.29 -21.91
CA SER A 41 6.29 -14.71 -22.28
C SER A 41 6.43 -15.65 -21.07
N LYS A 42 7.27 -15.31 -20.08
CA LYS A 42 7.40 -16.10 -18.83
C LYS A 42 6.23 -15.91 -17.87
N LEU A 43 5.59 -14.72 -17.84
CA LEU A 43 4.39 -14.48 -17.04
C LEU A 43 3.12 -15.12 -17.64
N ALA A 44 3.15 -15.46 -18.92
CA ALA A 44 1.99 -15.99 -19.65
C ALA A 44 1.67 -17.48 -19.35
N HIS A 45 2.57 -18.23 -18.69
CA HIS A 45 2.35 -19.62 -18.29
C HIS A 45 2.39 -19.78 -16.75
N PRO A 46 1.50 -20.56 -16.11
CA PRO A 46 0.34 -21.30 -16.61
C PRO A 46 -1.02 -20.82 -16.10
N ASN A 47 -1.17 -19.63 -15.49
CA ASN A 47 -2.48 -19.14 -15.03
C ASN A 47 -2.57 -17.62 -14.90
N THR A 48 -2.27 -16.91 -15.98
CA THR A 48 -2.33 -15.44 -16.08
C THR A 48 -3.66 -14.84 -15.56
N PRO A 49 -4.85 -15.40 -15.88
CA PRO A 49 -6.12 -14.87 -15.38
C PRO A 49 -6.29 -15.05 -13.87
N LEU A 50 -5.82 -16.18 -13.32
CA LEU A 50 -5.87 -16.45 -11.88
C LEU A 50 -4.94 -15.51 -11.12
N GLY A 51 -3.72 -15.29 -11.63
CA GLY A 51 -2.77 -14.34 -11.04
C GLY A 51 -3.31 -12.91 -11.00
N TYR A 52 -3.89 -12.44 -12.10
CA TYR A 52 -4.55 -11.13 -12.13
C TYR A 52 -5.78 -11.08 -11.22
N GLY A 53 -6.58 -12.16 -11.18
CA GLY A 53 -7.72 -12.28 -10.28
C GLY A 53 -7.33 -12.21 -8.80
N LEU A 54 -6.29 -12.93 -8.40
CA LEU A 54 -5.74 -12.87 -7.03
C LEU A 54 -5.17 -11.49 -6.69
N CYS A 55 -4.47 -10.84 -7.63
CA CYS A 55 -3.98 -9.47 -7.43
C CYS A 55 -5.14 -8.48 -7.23
N PHE A 56 -6.19 -8.60 -8.04
CA PHE A 56 -7.39 -7.78 -7.90
C PHE A 56 -8.08 -8.00 -6.55
N LEU A 57 -8.29 -9.26 -6.16
CA LEU A 57 -8.91 -9.61 -4.89
C LEU A 57 -8.10 -9.11 -3.69
N ASN A 58 -6.76 -9.26 -3.75
CA ASN A 58 -5.86 -8.75 -2.73
C ASN A 58 -5.96 -7.23 -2.58
N LEU A 59 -5.96 -6.49 -3.69
CA LEU A 59 -6.13 -5.03 -3.68
C LEU A 59 -7.53 -4.61 -3.22
N ALA A 60 -8.56 -5.39 -3.51
CA ALA A 60 -9.92 -5.14 -3.03
C ALA A 60 -10.00 -5.28 -1.51
N PHE A 61 -9.42 -6.35 -0.95
CA PHE A 61 -9.36 -6.55 0.51
C PHE A 61 -8.47 -5.53 1.21
N ASP A 62 -7.33 -5.16 0.62
CA ASP A 62 -6.51 -4.06 1.15
C ASP A 62 -7.31 -2.74 1.17
N GLY A 63 -8.05 -2.44 0.10
CA GLY A 63 -8.94 -1.29 0.04
C GLY A 63 -10.08 -1.32 1.07
N PHE A 64 -10.60 -2.51 1.37
CA PHE A 64 -11.62 -2.73 2.40
C PHE A 64 -11.06 -2.49 3.79
N THR A 65 -9.94 -3.13 4.15
CA THR A 65 -9.31 -2.99 5.46
C THR A 65 -8.92 -1.53 5.76
N ASN A 66 -8.34 -0.83 4.78
CA ASN A 66 -8.01 0.60 4.92
C ASN A 66 -9.26 1.46 5.17
N ALA A 67 -10.37 1.17 4.49
CA ALA A 67 -11.63 1.90 4.68
C ALA A 67 -12.28 1.59 6.04
N THR A 68 -12.23 0.33 6.48
CA THR A 68 -12.68 -0.10 7.80
C THR A 68 -11.91 0.61 8.90
N GLN A 69 -10.58 0.70 8.76
CA GLN A 69 -9.70 1.38 9.70
C GLN A 69 -10.02 2.88 9.82
N ASP A 70 -10.28 3.55 8.69
CA ASP A 70 -10.75 4.94 8.70
C ASP A 70 -12.12 5.07 9.39
N SER A 71 -13.04 4.13 9.16
CA SER A 71 -14.37 4.14 9.76
C SER A 71 -14.33 3.98 11.28
N ILE A 72 -13.49 3.06 11.79
CA ILE A 72 -13.31 2.81 13.22
C ILE A 72 -12.70 4.05 13.88
N THR A 73 -11.67 4.63 13.27
CA THR A 73 -11.02 5.85 13.77
C THR A 73 -11.99 7.04 13.79
N ALA A 74 -12.90 7.15 12.81
CA ALA A 74 -13.90 8.21 12.76
C ALA A 74 -15.06 8.00 13.76
N ARG A 75 -15.51 6.76 13.96
CA ARG A 75 -16.63 6.41 14.85
C ARG A 75 -16.21 6.40 16.32
N TYR A 76 -14.98 6.02 16.62
CA TYR A 76 -14.45 5.92 17.97
C TYR A 76 -13.20 6.80 18.15
N PRO A 77 -13.36 8.13 18.27
CA PRO A 77 -12.24 9.07 18.38
C PRO A 77 -11.45 8.94 19.70
N LYS A 78 -11.95 8.19 20.68
CA LYS A 78 -11.24 7.86 21.93
C LYS A 78 -10.32 6.63 21.80
N THR A 79 -10.50 5.82 20.76
CA THR A 79 -9.66 4.64 20.53
C THR A 79 -8.32 5.09 19.97
N SER A 80 -7.23 4.68 20.61
CA SER A 80 -5.89 5.04 20.18
C SER A 80 -5.51 4.29 18.91
N ALA A 81 -4.66 4.89 18.08
CA ALA A 81 -4.08 4.21 16.91
C ALA A 81 -3.39 2.89 17.30
N TRP A 82 -2.81 2.88 18.49
CA TRP A 82 -2.15 1.73 19.11
C TRP A 82 -3.11 0.58 19.42
N ASP A 83 -4.34 0.87 19.84
CA ASP A 83 -5.34 -0.15 20.16
C ASP A 83 -5.81 -0.86 18.89
N ILE A 84 -6.01 -0.11 17.81
CA ILE A 84 -6.38 -0.65 16.50
C ILE A 84 -5.21 -1.50 15.95
N MET A 85 -3.97 -1.02 16.11
CA MET A 85 -2.77 -1.76 15.71
C MET A 85 -2.63 -3.07 16.47
N LEU A 86 -2.77 -3.04 17.80
CA LEU A 86 -2.70 -4.22 18.65
C LEU A 86 -3.78 -5.23 18.28
N GLY A 87 -5.02 -4.78 18.11
CA GLY A 87 -6.14 -5.64 17.71
C GLY A 87 -5.90 -6.30 16.35
N MET A 88 -5.45 -5.53 15.35
CA MET A 88 -5.17 -6.07 14.01
C MET A 88 -4.01 -7.06 14.02
N ASN A 89 -2.92 -6.75 14.73
CA ASN A 89 -1.76 -7.63 14.82
C ASN A 89 -2.09 -8.90 15.63
N LEU A 90 -2.85 -8.80 16.72
CA LEU A 90 -3.23 -9.96 17.53
C LEU A 90 -4.09 -10.95 16.73
N TRP A 91 -5.18 -10.47 16.13
CA TRP A 91 -6.04 -11.31 15.29
C TRP A 91 -5.29 -11.84 14.06
N GLY A 92 -4.42 -11.01 13.47
CA GLY A 92 -3.53 -11.41 12.40
C GLY A 92 -2.62 -12.57 12.80
N THR A 93 -1.93 -12.46 13.94
CA THR A 93 -1.04 -13.51 14.46
C THR A 93 -1.81 -14.80 14.73
N ILE A 94 -3.00 -14.72 15.34
CA ILE A 94 -3.85 -15.91 15.59
C ILE A 94 -4.19 -16.60 14.27
N TYR A 95 -4.67 -15.86 13.28
CA TYR A 95 -5.05 -16.42 11.97
C TYR A 95 -3.85 -17.02 11.23
N HIS A 96 -2.72 -16.30 11.17
CA HIS A 96 -1.52 -16.79 10.49
C HIS A 96 -0.93 -18.03 11.18
N THR A 97 -0.93 -18.06 12.51
CA THR A 97 -0.44 -19.23 13.29
C THR A 97 -1.34 -20.43 13.08
N ALA A 98 -2.67 -20.23 13.16
CA ALA A 98 -3.64 -21.29 12.89
C ALA A 98 -3.50 -21.85 11.46
N PHE A 99 -3.25 -20.98 10.46
CA PHE A 99 -3.01 -21.41 9.10
C PHE A 99 -1.68 -22.16 8.93
N MET A 100 -0.57 -21.62 9.47
CA MET A 100 0.77 -22.21 9.33
C MET A 100 0.90 -23.58 9.98
N PHE A 101 0.23 -23.82 11.12
CA PHE A 101 0.35 -25.07 11.88
C PHE A 101 -0.88 -25.98 11.76
N GLY A 102 -2.04 -25.44 11.40
CA GLY A 102 -3.31 -26.19 11.32
C GLY A 102 -3.63 -26.73 9.93
N TRP A 103 -3.06 -26.19 8.86
CA TRP A 103 -3.30 -26.68 7.50
C TRP A 103 -2.18 -27.63 7.05
N ALA A 104 -2.54 -28.87 6.72
CA ALA A 104 -1.60 -29.86 6.19
C ALA A 104 -0.99 -29.35 4.86
N GLY A 105 0.31 -29.11 4.85
CA GLY A 105 1.05 -28.55 3.70
C GLY A 105 1.36 -27.05 3.76
N ALA A 106 1.00 -26.34 4.85
CA ALA A 106 1.38 -24.93 5.02
C ALA A 106 2.85 -24.71 5.44
N GLY A 107 3.61 -25.78 5.70
CA GLY A 107 5.06 -25.73 5.90
C GLY A 107 5.53 -25.04 7.19
N GLY A 108 4.65 -24.75 8.15
CA GLY A 108 5.04 -24.03 9.37
C GLY A 108 6.13 -24.72 10.18
N TYR A 109 6.05 -26.05 10.33
CA TYR A 109 7.08 -26.85 11.00
C TYR A 109 8.41 -26.87 10.23
N GLU A 110 8.38 -26.85 8.91
CA GLU A 110 9.58 -26.79 8.07
C GLU A 110 10.27 -25.43 8.17
N ALA A 111 9.49 -24.34 8.21
CA ALA A 111 10.01 -22.99 8.41
C ALA A 111 10.72 -22.84 9.77
N VAL A 112 10.16 -23.42 10.84
CA VAL A 112 10.81 -23.45 12.16
C VAL A 112 12.10 -24.27 12.12
N LYS A 113 12.07 -25.44 11.48
CA LYS A 113 13.26 -26.29 11.31
C LYS A 113 14.36 -25.58 10.52
N PHE A 114 14.00 -24.83 9.48
CA PHE A 114 14.92 -24.01 8.71
C PHE A 114 15.58 -22.92 9.56
N CYS A 115 14.82 -22.21 10.40
CA CYS A 115 15.36 -21.21 11.30
C CYS A 115 16.33 -21.81 12.34
N ASN A 116 16.05 -23.02 12.83
CA ASN A 116 16.95 -23.74 13.74
C ASN A 116 18.25 -24.19 13.06
N GLN A 117 18.18 -24.59 11.78
CA GLN A 117 19.36 -25.00 11.01
C GLN A 117 20.21 -23.81 10.55
N HIS A 118 19.60 -22.63 10.36
CA HIS A 118 20.26 -21.41 9.91
C HIS A 118 20.02 -20.23 10.87
N PRO A 119 20.73 -20.16 12.01
CA PRO A 119 20.52 -19.12 13.01
C PRO A 119 20.81 -17.70 12.49
N LYS A 120 21.71 -17.55 11.50
CA LYS A 120 21.96 -16.27 10.83
C LYS A 120 20.71 -15.77 10.08
N ALA A 121 20.02 -16.65 9.37
CA ALA A 121 18.79 -16.30 8.67
C ALA A 121 17.66 -15.95 9.67
N ALA A 122 17.60 -16.66 10.80
CA ALA A 122 16.66 -16.32 11.88
C ALA A 122 16.93 -14.92 12.45
N TRP A 123 18.20 -14.53 12.59
CA TRP A 123 18.58 -13.18 13.02
C TRP A 123 18.19 -12.11 12.00
N ASP A 124 18.40 -12.35 10.70
CA ASP A 124 17.97 -11.43 9.65
C ASP A 124 16.45 -11.26 9.64
N ILE A 125 15.69 -12.35 9.80
CA ILE A 125 14.22 -12.31 9.94
C ILE A 125 13.81 -11.51 11.18
N PHE A 126 14.48 -11.71 12.30
CA PHE A 126 14.19 -10.98 13.54
C PHE A 126 14.44 -9.47 13.37
N LEU A 127 15.57 -9.06 12.80
CA LEU A 127 15.87 -7.66 12.51
C LEU A 127 14.87 -7.06 11.51
N TYR A 128 14.48 -7.83 10.49
CA TYR A 128 13.44 -7.43 9.54
C TYR A 128 12.10 -7.19 10.25
N CYS A 129 11.69 -8.08 11.16
CA CYS A 129 10.48 -7.93 11.96
C CYS A 129 10.54 -6.71 12.89
N LEU A 130 11.69 -6.46 13.53
CA LEU A 130 11.87 -5.29 14.40
C LEU A 130 11.76 -3.98 13.62
N CYS A 131 12.42 -3.90 12.46
CA CYS A 131 12.31 -2.76 11.56
C CYS A 131 10.88 -2.57 11.05
N SER A 132 10.21 -3.67 10.69
CA SER A 132 8.80 -3.67 10.27
C SER A 132 7.86 -3.19 11.38
N ALA A 133 8.08 -3.60 12.63
CA ALA A 133 7.31 -3.14 13.77
C ALA A 133 7.43 -1.63 13.96
N VAL A 134 8.66 -1.08 13.90
CA VAL A 134 8.90 0.37 13.93
C VAL A 134 8.20 1.06 12.75
N GLY A 135 8.25 0.48 11.55
CA GLY A 135 7.53 1.00 10.37
C GLY A 135 6.01 1.05 10.56
N GLN A 136 5.43 -0.01 11.13
CA GLN A 136 3.98 -0.08 11.40
C GLN A 136 3.52 1.02 12.36
N ASN A 137 4.32 1.35 13.37
CA ASN A 137 4.03 2.46 14.29
C ASN A 137 3.77 3.78 13.51
N PHE A 138 4.64 4.10 12.54
CA PHE A 138 4.49 5.29 11.70
C PHE A 138 3.27 5.20 10.76
N ILE A 139 2.95 4.01 10.25
CA ILE A 139 1.77 3.80 9.40
C ILE A 139 0.49 4.09 10.19
N PHE A 140 0.33 3.46 11.36
CA PHE A 140 -0.86 3.64 12.19
C PHE A 140 -0.99 5.08 12.70
N LEU A 141 0.12 5.73 13.08
CA LEU A 141 0.12 7.14 13.45
C LEU A 141 -0.31 8.04 12.28
N THR A 142 0.17 7.76 11.07
CA THR A 142 -0.18 8.51 9.86
C THR A 142 -1.66 8.34 9.51
N ILE A 143 -2.18 7.12 9.60
CA ILE A 143 -3.59 6.83 9.35
C ILE A 143 -4.47 7.54 10.39
N SER A 144 -4.13 7.44 11.67
CA SER A 144 -4.88 8.11 12.74
C SER A 144 -4.90 9.63 12.58
N ARG A 145 -3.78 10.24 12.14
CA ARG A 145 -3.67 11.70 12.02
C ARG A 145 -4.22 12.27 10.72
N PHE A 146 -4.02 11.58 9.59
CA PHE A 146 -4.27 12.11 8.25
C PHE A 146 -5.28 11.29 7.42
N GLY A 147 -5.65 10.10 7.89
CA GLY A 147 -6.49 9.11 7.22
C GLY A 147 -5.72 8.18 6.28
N SER A 148 -6.32 7.02 5.99
CA SER A 148 -5.72 5.95 5.16
C SER A 148 -5.34 6.43 3.76
N LEU A 149 -6.16 7.29 3.14
CA LEU A 149 -5.90 7.77 1.78
C LEU A 149 -4.54 8.49 1.66
N THR A 150 -4.15 9.30 2.64
CA THR A 150 -2.83 9.95 2.60
C THR A 150 -1.69 8.99 2.91
N ASN A 151 -1.91 7.99 3.76
CA ASN A 151 -0.93 6.92 3.94
C ASN A 151 -0.66 6.20 2.61
N THR A 152 -1.72 5.89 1.84
CA THR A 152 -1.59 5.32 0.49
C THR A 152 -0.87 6.27 -0.47
N THR A 153 -1.16 7.58 -0.44
CA THR A 153 -0.45 8.56 -1.29
C THR A 153 1.05 8.64 -0.93
N ILE A 154 1.40 8.69 0.36
CA ILE A 154 2.80 8.76 0.82
C ILE A 154 3.56 7.50 0.39
N THR A 155 3.01 6.33 0.67
CA THR A 155 3.66 5.04 0.31
C THR A 155 3.77 4.87 -1.21
N THR A 156 2.77 5.28 -1.99
CA THR A 156 2.83 5.25 -3.45
C THR A 156 3.91 6.19 -3.99
N THR A 157 4.02 7.39 -3.43
CA THR A 157 5.07 8.35 -3.80
C THR A 157 6.45 7.78 -3.50
N HIS A 158 6.65 7.24 -2.30
CA HIS A 158 7.92 6.62 -1.90
C HIS A 158 8.29 5.44 -2.81
N LYS A 159 7.35 4.51 -3.06
CA LYS A 159 7.55 3.37 -3.96
C LYS A 159 7.91 3.83 -5.37
N PHE A 160 7.20 4.83 -5.89
CA PHE A 160 7.45 5.34 -7.24
C PHE A 160 8.81 6.02 -7.35
N VAL A 161 9.19 6.87 -6.39
CA VAL A 161 10.51 7.49 -6.33
C VAL A 161 11.60 6.43 -6.28
N SER A 162 11.43 5.39 -5.45
CA SER A 162 12.38 4.27 -5.39
C SER A 162 12.52 3.54 -6.73
N ILE A 163 11.41 3.32 -7.45
CA ILE A 163 11.44 2.71 -8.79
C ILE A 163 12.22 3.57 -9.78
N VAL A 164 11.99 4.89 -9.78
CA VAL A 164 12.69 5.84 -10.66
C VAL A 164 14.18 5.87 -10.33
N VAL A 165 14.54 6.05 -9.05
CA VAL A 165 15.93 6.08 -8.57
C VAL A 165 16.65 4.78 -8.90
N SER A 166 16.03 3.63 -8.60
CA SER A 166 16.58 2.32 -8.95
C SER A 166 16.82 2.20 -10.46
N SER A 167 15.88 2.65 -11.30
CA SER A 167 16.06 2.60 -12.75
C SER A 167 17.19 3.49 -13.25
N LEU A 168 17.39 4.66 -12.64
CA LEU A 168 18.49 5.58 -12.99
C LEU A 168 19.85 5.01 -12.55
N LEU A 169 19.92 4.43 -11.35
CA LEU A 169 21.14 3.83 -10.80
C LEU A 169 21.52 2.52 -11.52
N SER A 170 20.56 1.75 -12.04
CA SER A 170 20.82 0.53 -12.81
C SER A 170 21.42 0.78 -14.21
N GLY A 171 21.77 2.02 -14.57
CA GLY A 171 22.45 2.35 -15.82
C GLY A 171 21.64 2.13 -17.11
N ASN A 172 20.35 1.81 -16.99
CA ASN A 172 19.45 1.66 -18.13
C ASN A 172 18.77 3.01 -18.42
N PRO A 173 19.11 3.71 -19.52
CA PRO A 173 18.49 5.00 -19.83
C PRO A 173 16.98 4.83 -19.99
N LEU A 174 16.22 5.58 -19.20
CA LEU A 174 14.77 5.60 -19.28
C LEU A 174 14.32 6.03 -20.68
N SER A 175 13.47 5.23 -21.31
CA SER A 175 12.89 5.55 -22.62
C SER A 175 12.07 6.85 -22.56
N ARG A 176 11.97 7.57 -23.68
CA ARG A 176 11.14 8.78 -23.80
C ARG A 176 9.68 8.56 -23.33
N LYS A 177 9.14 7.36 -23.57
CA LYS A 177 7.80 6.96 -23.08
C LYS A 177 7.74 6.84 -21.55
N GLN A 178 8.79 6.33 -20.91
CA GLN A 178 8.88 6.19 -19.45
C GLN A 178 9.00 7.55 -18.77
N TRP A 179 9.74 8.49 -19.35
CA TRP A 179 9.79 9.88 -18.86
C TRP A 179 8.41 10.56 -18.92
N GLY A 180 7.63 10.31 -19.97
CA GLY A 180 6.23 10.75 -20.04
C GLY A 180 5.38 10.19 -18.89
N SER A 181 5.53 8.90 -18.57
CA SER A 181 4.87 8.28 -17.42
C SER A 181 5.30 8.89 -16.08
N VAL A 182 6.59 9.21 -15.91
CA VAL A 182 7.11 9.89 -14.71
C VAL A 182 6.42 11.24 -14.53
N ILE A 183 6.40 12.09 -15.56
CA ILE A 183 5.75 13.41 -15.51
C ILE A 183 4.26 13.28 -15.18
N MET A 184 3.57 12.30 -15.78
CA MET A 184 2.16 12.03 -15.53
C MET A 184 1.89 11.67 -14.06
N VAL A 185 2.69 10.77 -13.47
CA VAL A 185 2.56 10.35 -12.06
C VAL A 185 2.86 11.51 -11.11
N PHE A 186 3.96 12.24 -11.34
CA PHE A 186 4.31 13.39 -10.50
C PHE A 186 3.27 14.50 -10.56
N SER A 187 2.67 14.74 -11.73
CA SER A 187 1.58 15.71 -11.90
C SER A 187 0.33 15.30 -11.12
N GLY A 188 -0.08 14.02 -11.24
CA GLY A 188 -1.22 13.47 -10.51
C GLY A 188 -1.04 13.51 -8.99
N LEU A 189 0.15 13.13 -8.50
CA LEU A 189 0.49 13.19 -7.07
C LEU A 189 0.52 14.63 -6.55
N SER A 190 1.16 15.54 -7.29
CA SER A 190 1.25 16.96 -6.92
C SER A 190 -0.13 17.60 -6.82
N TYR A 191 -1.01 17.30 -7.78
CA TYR A 191 -2.38 17.81 -7.76
C TYR A 191 -3.20 17.20 -6.62
N GLN A 192 -3.04 15.90 -6.34
CA GLN A 192 -3.70 15.23 -5.20
C GLN A 192 -3.27 15.84 -3.85
N ILE A 193 -1.97 16.09 -3.67
CA ILE A 193 -1.42 16.75 -2.48
C ILE A 193 -1.97 18.17 -2.35
N TYR A 194 -2.00 18.94 -3.44
CA TYR A 194 -2.55 20.30 -3.46
C TYR A 194 -4.03 20.33 -3.07
N LEU A 195 -4.86 19.45 -3.63
CA LEU A 195 -6.28 19.35 -3.29
C LEU A 195 -6.50 19.04 -1.81
N LYS A 196 -5.69 18.13 -1.24
CA LYS A 196 -5.75 17.77 0.17
C LYS A 196 -5.33 18.93 1.07
N TRP A 197 -4.25 19.62 0.72
CA TRP A 197 -3.79 20.83 1.42
C TRP A 197 -4.87 21.92 1.44
N ARG A 198 -5.54 22.15 0.29
CA ARG A 198 -6.67 23.10 0.19
C ARG A 198 -7.85 22.71 1.07
N LYS A 199 -8.20 21.41 1.14
CA LYS A 199 -9.26 20.90 2.04
C LYS A 199 -8.92 21.10 3.51
N LEU A 200 -7.68 20.83 3.92
CA LEU A 200 -7.21 21.02 5.29
C LEU A 200 -7.24 22.50 5.71
N ARG A 201 -6.75 23.40 4.85
CA ARG A 201 -6.82 24.85 5.09
C ARG A 201 -8.25 25.36 5.23
N ARG A 202 -9.19 24.87 4.40
CA ARG A 202 -10.61 25.22 4.52
C ARG A 202 -11.23 24.75 5.84
N LYS A 203 -10.89 23.55 6.33
CA LYS A 203 -11.35 23.06 7.65
C LYS A 203 -10.77 23.88 8.81
N GLN A 204 -9.50 24.27 8.75
CA GLN A 204 -8.88 25.13 9.77
C GLN A 204 -9.53 26.53 9.82
N LYS A 205 -9.82 27.13 8.65
CA LYS A 205 -10.49 28.43 8.58
C LYS A 205 -11.92 28.41 9.14
N LYS A 206 -12.62 27.27 9.08
CA LYS A 206 -13.93 27.08 9.72
C LYS A 206 -13.88 26.82 11.23
N ARG A 207 -12.73 26.39 11.77
CA ARG A 207 -12.53 26.02 13.18
C ARG A 207 -12.04 27.17 14.06
N LYS A 208 -11.57 28.27 13.47
CA LYS A 208 -11.37 29.52 14.19
C LYS A 208 -12.69 30.29 14.14
N PRO A 209 -13.55 30.25 15.18
CA PRO A 209 -14.55 31.30 15.31
C PRO A 209 -13.79 32.62 15.44
N MET A 210 -14.29 33.67 14.76
CA MET A 210 -13.88 35.04 15.03
C MET A 210 -14.07 35.36 16.51
#